data_AF-F0W722-F1
#
_entry.id   AF-F0W722-F1
#
_cell.length_a   1.000
_cell.length_b   1.000
_cell.length_c   1.000
_cell.angle_alpha   90.00
_cell.angle_beta   90.00
_cell.angle_gamma   90.00
#
_symmetry.space_group_name_H-M   'P 1'
#
loop_
_entity.id
_entity.type
_entity.pdbx_description
1 polymer ?
#
loop_
_entity_poly.entity_id
_entity_poly.type
_entity_poly.pdbx_seq_one_letter_code
_entity_poly.pdbx_strand_id
1 'polypeptide(L)'
;MTTRRKLYTNGEREEAVPCIVAGEKIAAVSRDNKIPAITLKRYTKLRRAGQLSLAKRRGKTPTLPPPIENGLVSWIGEMQRSGAPVEREQIIQKANEIHHRLHGSMQSVKDLTAGWYRRFRKRHPGLADRVAQKVSRARDSVGLADLWRLFHTLEKLVIEH
;
A
#
# COMPACT_ATOMS: atom_id res chain seq x y z
N MET A 1 -4.36 6.66 32.63
CA MET A 1 -2.89 6.76 32.51
C MET A 1 -2.54 7.48 31.21
N THR A 2 -2.03 8.70 31.30
CA THR A 2 -1.65 9.56 30.17
C THR A 2 -0.41 9.01 29.48
N THR A 3 -0.59 8.33 28.35
CA THR A 3 0.50 7.89 27.48
C THR A 3 1.22 9.12 26.94
N ARG A 4 2.41 9.43 27.46
CA ARG A 4 3.28 10.50 26.95
C ARG A 4 3.43 10.34 25.43
N ARG A 5 2.92 11.33 24.68
CA ARG A 5 3.09 11.40 23.23
C ARG A 5 4.58 11.44 22.89
N LYS A 6 4.92 10.83 21.77
CA LYS A 6 6.29 10.76 21.23
C LYS A 6 6.84 12.18 21.06
N LEU A 7 7.99 12.49 21.65
CA LEU A 7 8.64 13.81 21.59
C LEU A 7 9.48 14.03 20.32
N TYR A 8 9.62 13.01 19.46
CA TYR A 8 10.51 13.06 18.31
C TYR A 8 9.98 12.29 17.08
N THR A 9 10.28 12.82 15.91
CA THR A 9 9.91 12.31 14.58
C THR A 9 10.93 11.26 14.11
N ASN A 10 10.57 10.42 13.13
CA ASN A 10 11.54 9.45 12.57
C ASN A 10 12.69 10.15 11.83
N GLY A 11 12.43 11.28 11.17
CA GLY A 11 13.45 12.08 10.48
C GLY A 11 14.52 12.63 11.43
N GLU A 12 14.11 13.29 12.51
CA GLU A 12 15.02 13.81 13.55
C GLU A 12 15.94 12.73 14.12
N ARG A 13 15.42 11.50 14.27
CA ARG A 13 16.24 10.35 14.69
C ARG A 13 17.23 9.91 13.61
N GLU A 14 16.81 9.90 12.35
CA GLU A 14 17.66 9.48 11.22
C GLU A 14 18.80 10.47 10.97
N GLU A 15 18.61 11.74 11.29
CA GLU A 15 19.64 12.79 11.25
C GLU A 15 20.60 12.71 12.45
N ALA A 16 20.10 12.40 13.66
CA ALA A 16 20.90 12.33 14.88
C ALA A 16 21.82 11.09 14.97
N VAL A 17 21.44 9.97 14.35
CA VAL A 17 22.22 8.71 14.40
C VAL A 17 23.59 8.83 13.70
N PRO A 18 23.73 9.50 12.54
CA PRO A 18 25.01 9.87 11.94
C PRO A 18 26.00 10.59 12.85
N CYS A 19 25.57 11.62 13.59
CA CYS A 19 26.45 12.37 14.49
C CYS A 19 27.15 11.45 15.52
N ILE A 20 26.41 10.46 16.04
CA ILE A 20 26.97 9.47 16.99
C ILE A 20 27.92 8.49 16.29
N VAL A 21 27.67 8.13 15.04
CA VAL A 21 28.59 7.29 14.26
C VAL A 21 29.88 8.04 13.93
N ALA A 22 29.79 9.36 13.71
CA ALA A 22 30.92 10.25 13.48
C ALA A 22 31.77 10.51 14.75
N GLY A 23 31.32 10.09 15.92
CA GLY A 23 32.09 10.12 17.18
C GLY A 23 31.49 10.95 18.30
N GLU A 24 30.34 11.59 18.10
CA GLU A 24 29.72 12.39 19.15
C GLU A 24 29.19 11.53 20.32
N LYS A 25 29.23 12.11 21.53
CA LYS A 25 28.70 11.47 22.74
C LYS A 25 27.18 11.37 22.67
N ILE A 26 26.65 10.17 22.85
CA ILE A 26 25.20 9.88 22.84
C ILE A 26 24.41 10.80 23.80
N ALA A 27 24.99 11.14 24.95
CA ALA A 27 24.35 12.00 25.94
C ALA A 27 24.21 13.47 25.48
N ALA A 28 25.12 13.97 24.63
CA ALA A 28 25.00 15.30 24.04
C ALA A 28 23.88 15.31 22.99
N VAL A 29 23.97 14.41 22.01
CA VAL A 29 22.96 14.24 20.95
C VAL A 29 21.56 14.01 21.50
N SER A 30 21.44 13.28 22.63
CA SER A 30 20.16 13.05 23.33
C SER A 30 19.55 14.33 23.89
N ARG A 31 20.37 15.21 24.49
CA ARG A 31 19.90 16.48 25.06
C ARG A 31 19.48 17.45 23.96
N ASP A 32 20.28 17.56 22.91
CA ASP A 32 20.10 18.56 21.85
C ASP A 32 18.87 18.23 20.99
N ASN A 33 18.69 16.95 20.64
CA ASN A 33 17.57 16.48 19.82
C ASN A 33 16.33 16.08 20.64
N LYS A 34 16.39 16.12 21.98
CA LYS A 34 15.33 15.64 22.89
C LYS A 34 14.91 14.18 22.62
N ILE A 35 15.82 13.37 22.09
CA ILE A 35 15.62 11.93 21.82
C ILE A 35 16.18 11.14 22.99
N PRO A 36 15.43 10.20 23.60
CA PRO A 36 15.96 9.37 24.68
C PRO A 36 17.22 8.59 24.27
N ALA A 37 18.27 8.63 25.09
CA ALA A 37 19.55 7.97 24.83
C ALA A 37 19.42 6.46 24.53
N ILE A 38 18.44 5.78 25.14
CA ILE A 38 18.12 4.37 24.86
C ILE A 38 17.72 4.13 23.40
N THR A 39 17.03 5.10 22.78
CA THR A 39 16.63 5.05 21.37
C THR A 39 17.87 5.23 20.51
N LEU A 40 18.66 6.26 20.76
CA LEU A 40 19.88 6.53 20.00
C LEU A 40 20.85 5.32 20.04
N LYS A 41 21.09 4.73 21.22
CA LYS A 41 21.89 3.50 21.39
C LYS A 41 21.38 2.33 20.53
N ARG A 42 20.06 2.11 20.49
CA ARG A 42 19.47 1.03 19.69
C ARG A 42 19.71 1.25 18.20
N TYR A 43 19.46 2.46 17.70
CA TYR A 43 19.56 2.77 16.28
C TYR A 43 21.00 2.88 15.78
N THR A 44 21.92 3.33 16.62
CA THR A 44 23.35 3.33 16.29
C THR A 44 23.90 1.90 16.22
N LYS A 45 23.47 1.00 17.12
CA LYS A 45 23.80 -0.43 17.03
C LYS A 45 23.28 -1.06 15.73
N LEU A 46 22.02 -0.79 15.37
CA LEU A 46 21.44 -1.29 14.11
C LEU A 46 22.20 -0.76 12.89
N ARG A 47 22.52 0.54 12.88
CA ARG A 47 23.27 1.16 11.77
C ARG A 47 24.69 0.60 11.63
N ARG A 48 25.39 0.37 12.74
CA ARG A 48 26.71 -0.28 12.75
C ARG A 48 26.65 -1.72 12.25
N ALA A 49 25.55 -2.42 12.49
CA ALA A 49 25.31 -3.77 11.97
C ALA A 49 24.89 -3.81 10.48
N GLY A 50 24.95 -2.68 9.77
CA GLY A 50 24.48 -2.58 8.37
C GLY A 50 22.96 -2.68 8.21
N GLN A 51 22.21 -2.81 9.31
CA GLN A 51 20.75 -2.84 9.29
C GLN A 51 20.24 -1.41 9.24
N LEU A 52 20.05 -0.88 8.03
CA LEU A 52 19.27 0.34 7.83
C LEU A 52 17.89 0.09 8.40
N SER A 53 17.59 0.73 9.53
CA SER A 53 16.24 0.75 10.06
C SER A 53 15.36 1.60 9.16
N LEU A 54 15.04 1.09 7.96
CA LEU A 54 13.86 1.50 7.23
C LEU A 54 12.72 1.37 8.22
N ALA A 55 12.08 2.50 8.56
CA ALA A 55 11.12 2.64 9.64
C ALA A 55 10.18 1.42 9.73
N LYS A 56 10.60 0.40 10.51
CA LYS A 56 9.87 -0.87 10.55
C LYS A 56 8.51 -0.53 11.11
N ARG A 57 7.46 -0.81 10.34
CA ARG A 57 6.09 -0.44 10.67
C ARG A 57 5.81 -0.88 12.11
N ARG A 58 5.43 0.07 12.96
CA ARG A 58 5.01 -0.21 14.33
C ARG A 58 3.58 -0.73 14.28
N GLY A 59 3.37 -1.96 14.75
CA GLY A 59 2.04 -2.59 14.83
C GLY A 59 2.09 -4.09 14.57
N LYS A 60 0.96 -4.77 14.83
CA LYS A 60 0.80 -6.20 14.52
C LYS A 60 1.08 -6.41 13.03
N THR A 61 1.81 -7.48 12.72
CA THR A 61 2.07 -7.90 11.36
C THR A 61 0.76 -8.05 10.59
N PRO A 62 0.74 -7.67 9.30
CA PRO A 62 -0.34 -8.01 8.39
C PRO A 62 -0.82 -9.46 8.55
N THR A 63 -2.13 -9.67 8.53
CA THR A 63 -2.69 -11.04 8.53
C THR A 63 -2.28 -11.78 7.26
N LEU A 64 -2.31 -11.09 6.11
CA LEU A 64 -1.73 -11.60 4.87
C LEU A 64 -0.35 -10.95 4.64
N PRO A 65 0.70 -11.75 4.38
CA PRO A 65 2.03 -11.23 4.04
C PRO A 65 1.98 -10.23 2.87
N PRO A 66 2.87 -9.21 2.83
CA PRO A 66 2.90 -8.21 1.77
C PRO A 66 2.96 -8.77 0.33
N PRO A 67 3.72 -9.84 0.02
CA PRO A 67 3.74 -10.40 -1.33
C PRO A 67 2.36 -10.86 -1.80
N ILE A 68 1.57 -11.41 -0.88
CA ILE A 68 0.25 -11.96 -1.16
C ILE A 68 -0.78 -10.85 -1.34
N GLU A 69 -0.68 -9.81 -0.52
CA GLU A 69 -1.51 -8.62 -0.71
C GLU A 69 -1.21 -7.90 -2.03
N ASN A 70 0.05 -7.86 -2.47
CA ASN A 70 0.40 -7.31 -3.78
C ASN A 70 -0.19 -8.13 -4.92
N GLY A 71 -0.19 -9.46 -4.81
CA GLY A 71 -0.89 -10.33 -5.77
C GLY A 71 -2.39 -10.04 -5.84
N LEU A 72 -3.05 -9.80 -4.70
CA LEU A 72 -4.45 -9.37 -4.65
C LEU A 72 -4.66 -8.02 -5.34
N VAL A 73 -3.76 -7.05 -5.15
CA VAL A 73 -3.81 -5.75 -5.83
C VAL A 73 -3.70 -5.90 -7.35
N SER A 74 -2.76 -6.72 -7.82
CA SER A 74 -2.60 -7.01 -9.26
C SER A 74 -3.86 -7.63 -9.84
N TRP A 75 -4.42 -8.65 -9.17
CA TRP A 75 -5.67 -9.28 -9.59
C TRP A 75 -6.83 -8.28 -9.64
N ILE A 76 -7.00 -7.42 -8.64
CA ILE A 76 -8.02 -6.36 -8.66
C ILE A 76 -7.82 -5.43 -9.88
N GLY A 77 -6.57 -5.04 -10.16
CA GLY A 77 -6.24 -4.20 -11.32
C GLY A 77 -6.45 -4.88 -12.68
N GLU A 78 -6.27 -6.20 -12.76
CA GLU A 78 -6.59 -7.00 -13.95
C GLU A 78 -8.09 -7.07 -14.18
N MET A 79 -8.86 -7.37 -13.13
CA MET A 79 -10.32 -7.44 -13.19
C MET A 79 -10.95 -6.09 -13.58
N GLN A 80 -10.39 -4.98 -13.10
CA GLN A 80 -10.80 -3.65 -13.53
C GLN A 80 -10.51 -3.40 -15.03
N ARG A 81 -9.36 -3.86 -15.54
CA ARG A 81 -9.00 -3.71 -16.96
C ARG A 81 -9.84 -4.60 -17.88
N SER A 82 -10.29 -5.75 -17.41
CA SER A 82 -11.19 -6.64 -18.16
C SER A 82 -12.65 -6.20 -18.14
N GLY A 83 -12.98 -5.07 -17.51
CA GLY A 83 -14.34 -4.52 -17.48
C GLY A 83 -15.27 -5.16 -16.44
N ALA A 84 -14.73 -6.01 -15.55
CA ALA A 84 -15.47 -6.66 -14.48
C ALA A 84 -14.93 -6.20 -13.11
N PRO A 85 -15.29 -4.99 -12.64
CA PRO A 85 -14.77 -4.46 -11.38
C PRO A 85 -15.18 -5.36 -10.21
N VAL A 86 -14.22 -5.62 -9.31
CA VAL A 86 -14.42 -6.49 -8.15
C VAL A 86 -14.97 -5.68 -6.98
N GLU A 87 -16.07 -6.15 -6.39
CA GLU A 87 -16.67 -5.54 -5.20
C GLU A 87 -15.91 -5.89 -3.93
N ARG A 88 -16.17 -5.12 -2.86
CA ARG A 88 -15.53 -5.30 -1.56
C ARG A 88 -15.72 -6.73 -1.02
N GLU A 89 -16.91 -7.28 -1.16
CA GLU A 89 -17.32 -8.59 -0.67
C GLU A 89 -16.50 -9.69 -1.38
N GLN A 90 -16.34 -9.57 -2.69
CA GLN A 90 -15.55 -10.49 -3.51
C GLN A 90 -14.05 -10.40 -3.17
N ILE A 91 -13.52 -9.20 -2.87
CA ILE A 91 -12.14 -9.04 -2.41
C ILE A 91 -11.94 -9.73 -1.06
N ILE A 92 -12.88 -9.59 -0.12
CA ILE A 92 -12.81 -10.27 1.18
C ILE A 92 -12.90 -11.78 1.01
N GLN A 93 -13.81 -12.27 0.17
CA GLN A 93 -13.94 -13.69 -0.14
C GLN A 93 -12.63 -14.25 -0.71
N LYS A 94 -12.04 -13.57 -1.70
CA LYS A 94 -10.78 -13.99 -2.30
C LYS A 94 -9.63 -13.98 -1.30
N ALA A 95 -9.59 -12.98 -0.43
CA ALA A 95 -8.61 -12.90 0.63
C ALA A 95 -8.78 -14.04 1.66
N ASN A 96 -10.02 -14.43 1.98
CA ASN A 96 -10.31 -15.56 2.86
C ASN A 96 -9.90 -16.90 2.24
N GLU A 97 -10.16 -17.12 0.95
CA GLU A 97 -9.67 -18.31 0.23
C GLU A 97 -8.15 -18.45 0.37
N ILE A 98 -7.41 -17.35 0.14
CA ILE A 98 -5.96 -17.35 0.26
C ILE A 98 -5.52 -17.54 1.72
N HIS A 99 -6.18 -16.86 2.66
CA HIS A 99 -5.90 -16.95 4.09
C HIS A 99 -6.03 -18.39 4.61
N HIS A 100 -7.11 -19.08 4.23
CA HIS A 100 -7.33 -20.49 4.60
C HIS A 100 -6.32 -21.43 3.95
N ARG A 101 -5.89 -21.16 2.70
CA ARG A 101 -4.82 -21.94 2.06
C ARG A 101 -3.46 -21.78 2.74
N LEU A 102 -3.15 -20.58 3.22
CA LEU A 102 -1.87 -20.29 3.88
C LEU A 102 -1.75 -20.87 5.28
N HIS A 103 -2.86 -20.90 6.02
CA HIS A 103 -2.90 -21.35 7.40
C HIS A 103 -3.40 -22.80 7.54
N GLY A 104 -3.69 -23.47 6.42
CA GLY A 104 -4.25 -24.82 6.35
C GLY A 104 -5.71 -24.87 6.81
N SER A 105 -6.35 -26.03 6.64
CA SER A 105 -7.65 -26.37 7.23
C SER A 105 -7.56 -26.49 8.76
N MET A 106 -6.96 -25.50 9.42
CA MET A 106 -7.06 -25.35 10.84
C MET A 106 -8.44 -24.74 11.07
N GLN A 107 -9.41 -25.57 11.48
CA GLN A 107 -10.80 -25.23 11.82
C GLN A 107 -11.01 -24.04 12.80
N SER A 108 -9.95 -23.30 13.15
CA SER A 108 -9.92 -22.20 14.12
C SER A 108 -9.38 -20.87 13.54
N VAL A 109 -9.17 -20.78 12.23
CA VAL A 109 -8.71 -19.52 11.61
C VAL A 109 -9.91 -18.62 11.32
N LYS A 110 -10.06 -17.55 12.11
CA LYS A 110 -11.15 -16.58 11.92
C LYS A 110 -11.04 -15.89 10.56
N ASP A 111 -12.18 -15.77 9.88
CA ASP A 111 -12.28 -15.07 8.61
C ASP A 111 -11.86 -13.59 8.72
N LEU A 112 -11.29 -13.10 7.63
CA LEU A 112 -11.03 -11.69 7.40
C LEU A 112 -12.38 -10.99 7.18
N THR A 113 -12.57 -9.88 7.88
CA THR A 113 -13.82 -9.10 7.85
C THR A 113 -13.57 -7.68 7.32
N ALA A 114 -14.59 -6.82 7.42
CA ALA A 114 -14.52 -5.40 7.10
C ALA A 114 -13.28 -4.67 7.64
N GLY A 115 -12.87 -5.04 8.87
CA GLY A 115 -11.71 -4.43 9.52
C GLY A 115 -10.39 -4.75 8.81
N TRP A 116 -10.26 -5.95 8.23
CA TRP A 116 -9.11 -6.30 7.40
C TRP A 116 -9.12 -5.48 6.10
N TYR A 117 -10.25 -5.43 5.39
CA TYR A 117 -10.37 -4.67 4.14
C TYR A 117 -10.01 -3.19 4.30
N ARG A 118 -10.47 -2.55 5.39
CA ARG A 118 -10.11 -1.16 5.71
C ARG A 118 -8.60 -0.98 5.87
N ARG A 119 -7.92 -1.92 6.54
CA ARG A 119 -6.46 -1.89 6.72
C ARG A 119 -5.71 -2.23 5.44
N PHE A 120 -6.25 -3.11 4.60
CA PHE A 120 -5.75 -3.42 3.27
C PHE A 120 -5.78 -2.18 2.37
N ARG A 121 -6.92 -1.51 2.23
CA ARG A 121 -7.02 -0.24 1.47
C ARG A 121 -6.08 0.85 2.00
N LYS A 122 -5.95 0.99 3.33
CA LYS A 122 -5.02 1.97 3.92
C LYS A 122 -3.55 1.69 3.56
N ARG A 123 -3.20 0.43 3.26
CA ARG A 123 -1.85 0.05 2.84
C ARG A 123 -1.62 0.23 1.35
N HIS A 124 -2.68 0.16 0.56
CA HIS A 124 -2.66 0.22 -0.90
C HIS A 124 -3.50 1.41 -1.38
N PRO A 125 -3.03 2.66 -1.17
CA PRO A 125 -3.78 3.86 -1.54
C PRO A 125 -4.10 3.92 -3.05
N GLY A 126 -3.27 3.30 -3.91
CA GLY A 126 -3.53 3.18 -5.35
C GLY A 126 -4.84 2.45 -5.71
N LEU A 127 -5.43 1.67 -4.78
CA LEU A 127 -6.76 1.08 -4.95
C LEU A 127 -7.91 2.03 -4.57
N ALA A 128 -7.64 3.07 -3.77
CA ALA A 128 -8.66 3.98 -3.26
C ALA A 128 -9.02 5.10 -4.23
N ASP A 129 -8.09 5.49 -5.10
CA ASP A 129 -8.21 6.70 -5.93
C ASP A 129 -8.79 6.44 -7.32
N ARG A 130 -8.91 5.17 -7.74
CA ARG A 130 -9.56 4.82 -9.01
C ARG A 130 -11.06 4.75 -8.82
N VAL A 131 -11.67 5.91 -8.60
CA VAL A 131 -13.11 6.09 -8.87
C VAL A 131 -13.28 5.83 -10.37
N ALA A 132 -14.06 4.80 -10.73
CA ALA A 132 -14.44 4.60 -12.13
C ALA A 132 -15.04 5.92 -12.62
N GLN A 133 -14.41 6.54 -13.62
CA GLN A 133 -15.05 7.67 -14.26
C GLN A 133 -16.35 7.11 -14.84
N LYS A 134 -17.47 7.60 -14.31
CA LYS A 134 -18.79 7.30 -14.84
C LYS A 134 -18.71 7.72 -16.30
N VAL A 135 -18.61 6.76 -17.20
CA VAL A 135 -18.55 7.05 -18.62
C VAL A 135 -19.89 7.74 -18.91
N SER A 136 -19.84 9.02 -19.25
CA SER A 136 -21.04 9.81 -19.50
C SER A 136 -21.86 9.12 -20.57
N ARG A 137 -23.18 9.08 -20.39
CA ARG A 137 -24.17 8.44 -21.29
C ARG A 137 -23.97 8.76 -22.80
N ALA A 138 -23.32 9.88 -23.11
CA ALA A 138 -22.90 10.27 -24.46
C ALA A 138 -21.93 9.30 -25.17
N ARG A 139 -21.20 8.43 -24.44
CA ARG A 139 -20.38 7.36 -25.06
C ARG A 139 -21.11 6.03 -25.20
N ASP A 140 -22.19 5.82 -24.44
CA ASP A 140 -23.04 4.63 -24.57
C ASP A 140 -24.06 4.79 -25.70
N SER A 141 -24.38 6.02 -26.10
CA SER A 141 -25.18 6.32 -27.29
C SER A 141 -24.26 6.43 -28.52
N VAL A 142 -23.67 5.32 -28.96
CA VAL A 142 -23.03 5.26 -30.27
C VAL A 142 -24.13 5.22 -31.32
N GLY A 143 -24.32 6.33 -32.04
CA GLY A 143 -25.29 6.42 -33.12
C GLY A 143 -24.73 5.88 -34.44
N LEU A 144 -25.62 5.63 -35.41
CA LEU A 144 -25.19 5.24 -36.77
C LEU A 144 -24.20 6.24 -37.37
N ALA A 145 -24.38 7.54 -37.10
CA ALA A 145 -23.51 8.60 -37.58
C ALA A 145 -22.07 8.49 -37.06
N ASP A 146 -21.88 8.01 -35.81
CA ASP A 146 -20.55 7.80 -35.26
C ASP A 146 -19.83 6.60 -35.88
N LEU A 147 -20.59 5.54 -36.22
CA LEU A 147 -20.08 4.38 -36.95
C LEU A 147 -19.68 4.75 -38.38
N TRP A 148 -20.50 5.55 -39.07
CA TRP A 148 -20.17 6.07 -40.40
C TRP A 148 -18.92 6.97 -40.37
N ARG A 149 -18.78 7.82 -39.34
CA ARG A 149 -17.59 8.65 -39.16
C ARG A 149 -16.34 7.81 -38.96
N LEU A 150 -16.42 6.74 -38.15
CA LEU A 150 -15.31 5.81 -37.98
C LEU A 150 -14.97 5.10 -39.30
N PHE A 151 -15.98 4.58 -40.00
CA PHE A 151 -15.80 3.86 -41.26
C PHE A 151 -15.07 4.71 -42.30
N HIS A 152 -15.53 5.93 -42.57
CA HIS A 152 -14.88 6.81 -43.54
C HIS A 152 -13.51 7.29 -43.10
N THR A 153 -13.26 7.42 -41.78
CA THR A 153 -11.93 7.76 -41.28
C THR A 153 -10.95 6.62 -41.54
N LEU A 154 -11.37 5.38 -41.32
CA LEU A 154 -10.57 4.19 -41.61
C LEU A 154 -10.37 4.00 -43.12
N GLU A 155 -11.42 4.20 -43.92
CA GLU A 155 -11.36 4.14 -45.38
C GLU A 155 -10.35 5.16 -45.93
N LYS A 156 -10.41 6.40 -45.45
CA LYS A 156 -9.45 7.44 -45.82
C LYS A 156 -8.02 7.07 -45.45
N LEU A 157 -7.80 6.53 -44.26
CA LEU A 157 -6.47 6.10 -43.80
C LEU A 157 -5.92 4.90 -44.57
N VAL A 158 -6.77 4.04 -45.13
CA VAL A 158 -6.37 2.89 -45.96
C VAL A 158 -6.10 3.29 -47.41
N ILE A 159 -6.78 4.31 -47.92
CA ILE A 159 -6.61 4.80 -49.30
C ILE A 159 -5.42 5.78 -49.40
N GLU A 160 -5.14 6.55 -48.35
CA GLU A 160 -4.04 7.53 -48.32
C GLU A 160 -2.67 6.92 -47.90
N HIS A 161 -2.59 5.60 -47.74
CA HIS A 161 -1.36 4.83 -47.44
C HIS A 161 -1.05 3.81 -48.55
#